data_AF-A0A4W4FH82-F1
#
_entry.id   AF-A0A4W4FH82-F1
#
_cell.length_a   1.000
_cell.length_b   1.000
_cell.length_c   1.000
_cell.angle_alpha   90.00
_cell.angle_beta   90.00
_cell.angle_gamma   90.00
#
_symmetry.space_group_name_H-M   'P 1'
#
loop_
_entity.id
_entity.type
_entity.pdbx_description
1 polymer ?
#
loop_
_entity_poly.entity_id
_entity_poly.type
_entity_poly.pdbx_seq_one_letter_code
_entity_poly.pdbx_strand_id
1 'polypeptide(L)'
;MAKHEDKAESGDWKEFFWNPRTRELLGRTASSWGLILLFYLVFYTFLAGMFCLTMYVMLLTLDDYKPTWQDRLATPDKALPTYTHTHTT
;
A
#
# COMPACT_ATOMS: atom_id res chain seq x y z
N MET A 1 -33.95 11.91 -38.70
CA MET A 1 -33.44 11.27 -37.47
C MET A 1 -32.55 12.28 -36.76
N ALA A 2 -33.00 12.77 -35.61
CA ALA A 2 -32.36 13.85 -34.86
C ALA A 2 -30.98 13.41 -34.34
N LYS A 3 -29.98 14.29 -34.49
CA LYS A 3 -28.60 14.08 -34.06
C LYS A 3 -28.19 15.25 -33.18
N HIS A 4 -28.59 15.25 -31.93
CA HIS A 4 -28.01 16.03 -30.83
C HIS A 4 -28.43 15.23 -29.56
N GLU A 5 -27.65 15.04 -28.49
CA GLU A 5 -27.35 16.06 -27.47
C GLU A 5 -26.40 15.48 -26.37
N ASP A 6 -25.26 14.84 -26.70
CA ASP A 6 -24.33 14.31 -25.65
C ASP A 6 -23.10 15.22 -25.35
N LYS A 7 -23.02 16.40 -25.98
CA LYS A 7 -21.79 17.23 -25.97
C LYS A 7 -21.74 18.37 -24.94
N ALA A 8 -22.81 18.64 -24.20
CA ALA A 8 -22.84 19.77 -23.27
C ALA A 8 -22.29 19.41 -21.88
N GLU A 9 -22.64 18.24 -21.33
CA GLU A 9 -22.26 17.85 -19.97
C GLU A 9 -20.77 17.44 -19.85
N SER A 10 -20.26 16.76 -20.88
CA SER A 10 -18.87 16.30 -20.92
C SER A 10 -17.86 17.43 -21.12
N GLY A 11 -18.29 18.57 -21.67
CA GLY A 11 -17.47 19.77 -21.84
C GLY A 11 -17.19 20.44 -20.50
N ASP A 12 -18.22 20.75 -19.74
CA ASP A 12 -18.13 21.53 -18.50
C ASP A 12 -17.33 20.80 -17.40
N TRP A 13 -17.56 19.49 -17.22
CA TRP A 13 -16.77 18.68 -16.28
C TRP A 13 -15.30 18.53 -16.70
N LYS A 14 -15.03 18.31 -17.99
CA LYS A 14 -13.64 18.22 -18.47
C LYS A 14 -12.93 19.56 -18.45
N GLU A 15 -13.63 20.67 -18.67
CA GLU A 15 -13.08 22.02 -18.66
C GLU A 15 -12.81 22.49 -17.22
N PHE A 16 -13.63 22.07 -16.25
CA PHE A 16 -13.38 22.25 -14.81
C PHE A 16 -12.15 21.45 -14.34
N PHE A 17 -11.94 20.26 -14.89
CA PHE A 17 -10.73 19.46 -14.62
C PHE A 17 -9.51 19.93 -15.40
N TRP A 18 -9.65 20.37 -16.65
CA TRP A 18 -8.55 20.61 -17.57
C TRP A 18 -8.83 21.76 -18.52
N ASN A 19 -8.14 22.88 -18.33
CA ASN A 19 -8.17 23.99 -19.28
C ASN A 19 -6.99 23.90 -20.27
N PRO A 20 -7.18 23.45 -21.53
CA PRO A 20 -6.09 23.21 -22.48
C PRO A 20 -5.38 24.49 -22.94
N ARG A 21 -5.98 25.67 -22.74
CA ARG A 21 -5.41 26.97 -23.16
C ARG A 21 -4.40 27.52 -22.15
N THR A 22 -4.57 27.23 -20.86
CA THR A 22 -3.70 27.71 -19.76
C THR A 22 -2.98 26.60 -19.01
N ARG A 23 -3.28 25.32 -19.27
CA ARG A 23 -2.79 24.15 -18.51
C ARG A 23 -3.04 24.32 -17.01
N GLU A 24 -4.25 24.69 -16.64
CA GLU A 24 -4.69 24.80 -15.26
C GLU A 24 -5.54 23.57 -14.92
N LEU A 25 -5.16 22.86 -13.85
CA LEU A 25 -5.88 21.73 -13.27
C LEU A 25 -6.57 22.25 -12.00
N LEU A 26 -7.90 22.27 -11.98
CA LEU A 26 -8.70 22.61 -10.79
C LEU A 26 -8.32 23.95 -10.12
N GLY A 27 -8.08 24.99 -10.92
CA GLY A 27 -7.85 26.36 -10.41
C GLY A 27 -6.43 26.68 -9.91
N ARG A 28 -5.45 25.79 -10.10
CA ARG A 28 -4.01 26.09 -9.94
C ARG A 28 -3.22 25.77 -11.20
N THR A 29 -2.19 26.57 -11.47
CA THR A 29 -1.25 26.38 -12.59
C THR A 29 -0.61 24.98 -12.51
N ALA A 30 -0.54 24.25 -13.63
CA ALA A 30 0.06 22.91 -13.68
C ALA A 30 1.49 22.84 -13.10
N SER A 31 2.22 23.96 -13.08
CA SER A 31 3.54 24.07 -12.45
C SER A 31 3.49 23.77 -10.94
N SER A 32 2.52 24.34 -10.21
CA SER A 32 2.36 24.09 -8.77
C SER A 32 1.96 22.65 -8.50
N TRP A 33 1.08 22.09 -9.32
CA TRP A 33 0.68 20.69 -9.22
C TRP A 33 1.84 19.73 -9.47
N GLY A 34 2.64 20.00 -10.50
CA GLY A 34 3.86 19.24 -10.79
C GLY A 34 4.87 19.31 -9.64
N LEU A 35 5.06 20.50 -9.05
CA LEU A 35 5.92 20.68 -7.87
C LEU A 35 5.43 19.89 -6.66
N ILE A 36 4.13 19.89 -6.36
CA ILE A 36 3.55 19.11 -5.26
C ILE A 36 3.72 17.60 -5.51
N LEU A 37 3.43 17.13 -6.72
CA LEU A 37 3.58 15.71 -7.07
C LEU A 37 5.05 15.27 -7.04
N LEU A 38 5.95 16.08 -7.58
CA LEU A 38 7.39 15.81 -7.54
C LEU A 38 7.89 15.75 -6.09
N PHE A 39 7.47 16.71 -5.26
CA PHE A 39 7.81 16.74 -3.84
C PHE A 39 7.32 15.47 -3.14
N TYR A 40 6.06 15.08 -3.32
CA TYR A 40 5.51 13.86 -2.73
C TYR A 40 6.19 12.59 -3.25
N LEU A 41 6.52 12.50 -4.54
CA LEU A 41 7.24 11.34 -5.09
C LEU A 41 8.62 11.18 -4.47
N VAL A 42 9.41 12.26 -4.40
CA VAL A 42 10.74 12.22 -3.78
C VAL A 42 10.64 11.89 -2.30
N PHE A 43 9.70 12.53 -1.59
CA PHE A 43 9.47 12.32 -0.17
C PHE A 43 9.06 10.89 0.15
N TYR A 44 8.07 10.33 -0.56
CA TYR A 44 7.63 8.95 -0.35
C TYR A 44 8.68 7.93 -0.78
N THR A 45 9.46 8.19 -1.82
CA THR A 45 10.56 7.30 -2.22
C THR A 45 11.65 7.28 -1.15
N PHE A 46 11.98 8.43 -0.55
CA PHE A 46 12.93 8.50 0.55
C PHE A 46 12.42 7.77 1.80
N LEU A 47 11.16 7.98 2.18
CA LEU A 47 10.51 7.27 3.29
C LEU A 47 10.47 5.76 3.06
N ALA A 48 10.06 5.33 1.86
CA ALA A 48 10.03 3.93 1.48
C ALA A 48 11.44 3.33 1.47
N GLY A 49 12.44 4.07 0.98
CA GLY A 49 13.84 3.68 0.99
C GLY A 49 14.38 3.49 2.41
N MET A 50 14.12 4.44 3.30
CA MET A 50 14.50 4.33 4.72
C MET A 50 13.81 3.15 5.41
N PHE A 51 12.54 2.92 5.11
CA PHE A 51 11.79 1.76 5.63
C PHE A 51 12.34 0.43 5.11
N CYS A 52 12.59 0.33 3.80
CA CYS A 52 13.21 -0.85 3.20
C CYS A 52 14.63 -1.07 3.73
N LEU A 53 15.39 -0.01 3.98
CA LEU A 53 16.74 -0.09 4.56
C LEU A 53 16.70 -0.67 5.97
N THR A 54 15.82 -0.17 6.85
CA THR A 54 15.70 -0.71 8.22
C THR A 54 15.22 -2.15 8.21
N MET A 55 14.28 -2.49 7.32
CA MET A 55 13.85 -3.88 7.10
C MET A 55 15.01 -4.76 6.60
N TYR A 56 15.81 -4.28 5.65
CA TYR A 56 16.97 -5.00 5.12
C TYR A 56 18.03 -5.25 6.19
N VAL A 57 18.36 -4.23 7.01
CA VAL A 57 19.29 -4.39 8.12
C VAL A 57 18.79 -5.42 9.13
N MET A 58 17.49 -5.42 9.46
CA MET A 58 16.90 -6.45 10.32
C MET A 58 17.08 -7.86 9.72
N LEU A 59 16.90 -8.02 8.41
CA LEU A 59 17.12 -9.31 7.73
C LEU A 59 18.60 -9.73 7.78
N LEU A 60 19.55 -8.80 7.67
CA LEU A 60 20.98 -9.11 7.82
C LEU A 60 21.34 -9.63 9.22
N THR A 61 20.56 -9.27 10.25
CA THR A 61 20.77 -9.77 11.61
C THR A 61 20.11 -11.13 11.87
N LEU A 62 19.31 -11.63 10.92
CA LEU A 62 18.56 -12.87 11.06
C LEU A 62 19.34 -14.01 10.36
N ASP A 63 19.48 -15.13 11.05
CA ASP A 63 20.13 -16.33 10.52
C ASP A 63 19.09 -17.16 9.74
N ASP A 64 19.37 -17.47 8.46
CA ASP A 64 18.46 -18.22 7.58
C ASP A 64 18.17 -19.66 8.06
N TYR A 65 19.04 -20.23 8.91
CA TYR A 65 19.01 -21.64 9.27
C TYR A 65 18.47 -21.92 10.68
N LYS A 66 18.46 -20.92 11.57
CA LYS A 66 17.84 -21.06 12.90
C LYS A 66 17.07 -19.79 13.31
N PRO A 67 15.77 -19.91 13.63
CA PRO A 67 15.02 -18.75 14.13
C PRO A 67 15.54 -18.32 15.50
N THR A 68 15.75 -17.01 15.65
CA THR A 68 16.36 -16.36 16.83
C THR A 68 15.56 -16.59 18.12
N TRP A 69 14.23 -16.67 18.02
CA TRP A 69 13.35 -16.82 19.19
C TRP A 69 12.44 -18.04 19.01
N GLN A 70 12.65 -19.06 19.84
CA GLN A 70 11.90 -20.34 19.80
C GLN A 70 11.15 -20.64 21.10
N ASP A 71 11.12 -19.72 22.06
CA ASP A 71 10.47 -19.91 23.36
C ASP A 71 8.95 -20.17 23.27
N ARG A 72 8.32 -19.77 22.15
CA ARG A 72 6.89 -20.06 21.87
C ARG A 72 6.64 -21.48 21.36
N LEU A 73 7.68 -22.18 20.91
CA LEU A 73 7.64 -23.57 20.43
C LEU A 73 8.24 -24.54 21.46
N ALA A 74 8.72 -24.03 22.59
CA ALA A 74 9.42 -24.80 23.62
C ALA A 74 8.50 -25.72 24.45
N THR A 75 7.18 -25.64 24.29
CA THR A 75 6.30 -26.74 24.66
C THR A 75 6.25 -27.68 23.45
N PRO A 76 7.08 -28.73 23.38
CA PRO A 76 6.74 -29.86 22.56
C PRO A 76 5.36 -30.27 23.06
N ASP A 77 4.39 -30.12 22.19
CA ASP A 77 3.15 -30.87 22.19
C ASP A 77 3.53 -32.33 22.40
N LYS A 78 3.66 -32.72 23.68
CA LYS A 78 3.45 -34.08 24.11
C LYS A 78 2.03 -34.35 23.65
N ALA A 79 1.90 -34.92 22.46
CA ALA A 79 0.66 -35.42 21.91
C ALA A 79 -0.07 -36.12 23.07
N LEU A 80 -1.06 -35.43 23.63
CA LEU A 80 -1.78 -35.95 24.77
C LEU A 80 -2.36 -37.28 24.30
N PRO A 81 -2.07 -38.41 24.99
CA PRO A 81 -2.72 -39.66 24.63
C PRO A 81 -4.22 -39.39 24.68
N THR A 82 -4.85 -39.54 23.53
CA THR A 82 -6.26 -39.28 23.28
C THR A 82 -7.10 -39.77 24.44
N TYR A 83 -7.91 -38.84 24.94
CA TYR A 83 -9.01 -39.03 25.89
C TYR A 83 -9.91 -40.18 25.42
N THR A 84 -9.59 -41.43 25.76
CA THR A 84 -10.49 -42.57 25.57
C THR A 84 -11.23 -42.81 26.86
N HIS A 85 -12.38 -42.16 26.92
CA HIS A 85 -13.48 -42.41 27.83
C HIS A 85 -13.85 -43.90 27.85
N THR A 86 -13.52 -44.62 28.92
CA THR A 86 -14.27 -45.82 29.33
C THR A 86 -14.40 -45.84 30.85
N HIS A 87 -15.32 -45.01 31.34
CA HIS A 87 -16.13 -45.37 32.50
C HIS A 87 -16.94 -46.63 32.14
N THR A 88 -17.27 -47.45 33.15
CA THR A 88 -18.13 -48.67 33.13
C THR A 88 -17.52 -49.89 32.41
N THR A 89 -17.37 -51.08 33.00
CA THR A 89 -18.03 -51.77 34.13
C THR A 89 -17.06 -52.79 34.73
#